data_AF-A0A6J4ILB7-F1
#
_entry.id   AF-A0A6J4ILB7-F1
#
_cell.length_a   1.000
_cell.length_b   1.000
_cell.length_c   1.000
_cell.angle_alpha   90.00
_cell.angle_beta   90.00
_cell.angle_gamma   90.00
#
_symmetry.space_group_name_H-M   'P 1'
#
loop_
_entity.id
_entity.type
_entity.pdbx_description
1 polymer ?
#
loop_
_entity_poly.entity_id
_entity_poly.type
_entity_poly.pdbx_seq_one_letter_code
_entity_poly.pdbx_strand_id
1 'polypeptide(L)'
;MKMGTRGMQALQRLSGRQFDVAFLSQMTEHHQGAVDMSRQALPSLKNARVRRHAQNIIADQRKEIAEMRAILQREYKTGPSPAQRNLMKQDMHAMMAMKMTGDRMFLEMMIPHHQGANDMSRLALQKSKNPRIRALAQRIIKAQTAEIKDFQSLLRSRDLAAGRVPAPSARTSL
;
A
#
# COMPACT_ATOMS: atom_id res chain seq x y z
N MET A 1 14.88 1.95 -9.78
CA MET A 1 14.08 0.92 -10.49
C MET A 1 12.62 1.08 -10.08
N LYS A 2 11.66 1.03 -11.01
CA LYS A 2 10.23 0.99 -10.65
C LYS A 2 9.92 -0.37 -10.02
N MET A 3 9.17 -0.35 -8.94
CA MET A 3 8.76 -1.54 -8.21
C MET A 3 7.53 -2.17 -8.92
N GLY A 4 7.44 -3.51 -8.99
CA GLY A 4 6.32 -4.21 -9.63
C GLY A 4 6.40 -4.39 -11.17
N THR A 5 7.59 -4.42 -11.77
CA THR A 5 7.75 -4.42 -13.24
C THR A 5 7.17 -5.65 -13.94
N ARG A 6 7.30 -6.87 -13.37
CA ARG A 6 6.78 -8.09 -14.04
C ARG A 6 5.27 -8.21 -13.85
N GLY A 7 4.77 -7.93 -12.66
CA GLY A 7 3.34 -7.88 -12.33
C GLY A 7 2.61 -6.87 -13.22
N MET A 8 3.13 -5.65 -13.34
CA MET A 8 2.58 -4.62 -14.22
C MET A 8 2.60 -5.02 -15.70
N GLN A 9 3.71 -5.59 -16.19
CA GLN A 9 3.78 -6.08 -17.57
C GLN A 9 2.76 -7.19 -17.84
N ALA A 10 2.54 -8.09 -16.88
CA ALA A 10 1.50 -9.11 -17.00
C ALA A 10 0.11 -8.48 -17.07
N LEU A 11 -0.21 -7.52 -16.20
CA LEU A 11 -1.50 -6.82 -16.21
C LEU A 11 -1.76 -6.07 -17.52
N GLN A 12 -0.75 -5.46 -18.12
CA GLN A 12 -0.89 -4.71 -19.37
C GLN A 12 -1.40 -5.57 -20.54
N ARG A 13 -1.05 -6.87 -20.55
CA ARG A 13 -1.44 -7.82 -21.60
C ARG A 13 -2.85 -8.39 -21.42
N LEU A 14 -3.45 -8.24 -20.26
CA LEU A 14 -4.76 -8.80 -19.94
C LEU A 14 -5.89 -7.82 -20.28
N SER A 15 -7.11 -8.33 -20.41
CA SER A 15 -8.31 -7.52 -20.55
C SER A 15 -9.53 -8.21 -19.93
N GLY A 16 -10.61 -7.44 -19.73
CA GLY A 16 -11.88 -7.93 -19.20
C GLY A 16 -11.71 -8.71 -17.88
N ARG A 17 -12.43 -9.83 -17.78
CA ARG A 17 -12.41 -10.70 -16.61
C ARG A 17 -11.01 -11.12 -16.16
N GLN A 18 -10.12 -11.45 -17.10
CA GLN A 18 -8.76 -11.90 -16.76
C GLN A 18 -7.95 -10.76 -16.13
N PHE A 19 -8.10 -9.54 -16.66
CA PHE A 19 -7.47 -8.35 -16.09
C PHE A 19 -8.00 -8.08 -14.68
N ASP A 20 -9.32 -8.08 -14.50
CA ASP A 20 -9.96 -7.75 -13.22
C ASP A 20 -9.52 -8.71 -12.10
N VAL A 21 -9.54 -10.03 -12.38
CA VAL A 21 -9.07 -11.04 -11.43
C VAL A 21 -7.58 -10.88 -11.13
N ALA A 22 -6.76 -10.63 -12.15
CA ALA A 22 -5.32 -10.45 -11.96
C ALA A 22 -4.99 -9.19 -11.14
N PHE A 23 -5.63 -8.05 -11.44
CA PHE A 23 -5.46 -6.80 -10.69
C PHE A 23 -5.82 -6.99 -9.22
N LEU A 24 -7.00 -7.53 -8.92
CA LEU A 24 -7.44 -7.75 -7.54
C LEU A 24 -6.53 -8.73 -6.79
N SER A 25 -6.03 -9.76 -7.48
CA SER A 25 -5.12 -10.74 -6.90
C SER A 25 -3.75 -10.14 -6.58
N GLN A 26 -3.15 -9.42 -7.53
CA GLN A 26 -1.87 -8.74 -7.32
C GLN A 26 -1.98 -7.63 -6.28
N MET A 27 -3.03 -6.80 -6.34
CA MET A 27 -3.23 -5.71 -5.38
C MET A 27 -3.49 -6.24 -3.97
N THR A 28 -4.15 -7.40 -3.82
CA THR A 28 -4.28 -8.09 -2.53
C THR A 28 -2.92 -8.45 -1.93
N GLU A 29 -2.01 -9.03 -2.74
CA GLU A 29 -0.66 -9.35 -2.26
C GLU A 29 0.15 -8.09 -1.96
N HIS A 30 0.05 -7.09 -2.83
CA HIS A 30 0.73 -5.81 -2.66
C HIS A 30 0.28 -5.11 -1.36
N HIS A 31 -1.02 -5.14 -1.03
CA HIS A 31 -1.52 -4.57 0.23
C HIS A 31 -1.08 -5.38 1.44
N GLN A 32 -1.04 -6.71 1.32
CA GLN A 32 -0.51 -7.56 2.38
C GLN A 32 0.96 -7.20 2.69
N GLY A 33 1.73 -6.85 1.65
CA GLY A 33 3.08 -6.31 1.78
C GLY A 33 3.17 -5.10 2.70
N ALA A 34 2.35 -4.06 2.46
CA ALA A 34 2.36 -2.86 3.29
C ALA A 34 1.96 -3.14 4.75
N VAL A 35 0.98 -4.03 4.95
CA VAL A 35 0.52 -4.43 6.28
C VAL A 35 1.66 -5.09 7.06
N ASP A 36 2.39 -6.00 6.43
CA ASP A 36 3.47 -6.73 7.09
C ASP A 36 4.69 -5.83 7.34
N MET A 37 5.06 -4.97 6.38
CA MET A 37 6.08 -3.93 6.57
C MET A 37 5.73 -3.01 7.74
N SER A 38 4.46 -2.58 7.83
CA SER A 38 4.00 -1.68 8.91
C SER A 38 4.03 -2.38 10.26
N ARG A 39 3.60 -3.63 10.35
CA ARG A 39 3.69 -4.43 11.59
C ARG A 39 5.12 -4.63 12.05
N GLN A 40 6.03 -4.95 11.12
CA GLN A 40 7.43 -5.15 11.43
C GLN A 40 8.10 -3.86 11.90
N ALA A 41 7.76 -2.72 11.31
CA ALA A 41 8.33 -1.43 11.67
C ALA A 41 7.88 -0.94 13.05
N LEU A 42 6.59 -1.14 13.40
CA LEU A 42 5.94 -0.53 14.57
C LEU A 42 6.76 -0.54 15.87
N PRO A 43 7.39 -1.64 16.30
CA PRO A 43 8.20 -1.68 17.54
C PRO A 43 9.40 -0.72 17.53
N SER A 44 9.90 -0.36 16.35
CA SER A 44 11.09 0.48 16.18
C SER A 44 10.79 1.95 15.92
N LEU A 45 9.54 2.31 15.61
CA LEU A 45 9.14 3.68 15.24
C LEU A 45 9.08 4.61 16.45
N LYS A 46 9.85 5.70 16.44
CA LYS A 46 9.94 6.66 17.55
C LYS A 46 9.02 7.85 17.35
N ASN A 47 8.83 8.29 16.11
CA ASN A 47 7.99 9.43 15.80
C ASN A 47 6.49 9.06 15.88
N ALA A 48 5.73 9.78 16.71
CA ALA A 48 4.32 9.49 16.94
C ALA A 48 3.45 9.64 15.68
N ARG A 49 3.80 10.55 14.75
CA ARG A 49 3.09 10.69 13.47
C ARG A 49 3.37 9.50 12.56
N VAL A 50 4.63 9.04 12.50
CA VAL A 50 5.01 7.87 11.69
C VAL A 50 4.35 6.60 12.21
N ARG A 51 4.33 6.38 13.55
CA ARG A 51 3.57 5.29 14.17
C ARG A 51 2.10 5.30 13.78
N ARG A 52 1.47 6.48 13.81
CA ARG A 52 0.06 6.64 13.44
C ARG A 52 -0.20 6.26 11.99
N HIS A 53 0.67 6.68 11.06
CA HIS A 53 0.56 6.26 9.66
C HIS A 53 0.70 4.74 9.51
N ALA A 54 1.67 4.10 10.18
CA ALA A 54 1.80 2.64 10.14
C ALA A 54 0.54 1.92 10.66
N GLN A 55 -0.07 2.42 11.74
CA GLN A 55 -1.33 1.89 12.27
C GLN A 55 -2.50 2.07 11.29
N ASN A 56 -2.60 3.25 10.66
CA ASN A 56 -3.64 3.56 9.67
C ASN A 56 -3.49 2.67 8.42
N ILE A 57 -2.27 2.51 7.90
CA ILE A 57 -1.98 1.61 6.77
C ILE A 57 -2.47 0.19 7.10
N ILE A 58 -2.17 -0.33 8.30
CA ILE A 58 -2.64 -1.66 8.71
C ILE A 58 -4.17 -1.73 8.72
N ALA A 59 -4.84 -0.72 9.29
CA ALA A 59 -6.29 -0.72 9.41
C ALA A 59 -6.99 -0.61 8.04
N ASP A 60 -6.53 0.32 7.21
CA ASP A 60 -7.20 0.65 5.95
C ASP A 60 -6.90 -0.39 4.87
N GLN A 61 -5.64 -0.80 4.71
CA GLN A 61 -5.30 -1.81 3.70
C GLN A 61 -5.89 -3.18 4.03
N ARG A 62 -6.13 -3.51 5.30
CA ARG A 62 -6.89 -4.73 5.66
C ARG A 62 -8.35 -4.67 5.21
N LYS A 63 -9.00 -3.49 5.30
CA LYS A 63 -10.36 -3.30 4.78
C LYS A 63 -10.37 -3.44 3.26
N GLU A 64 -9.40 -2.84 2.57
CA GLU A 64 -9.27 -2.93 1.12
C GLU A 64 -8.99 -4.36 0.65
N ILE A 65 -8.16 -5.14 1.37
CA ILE A 65 -7.97 -6.58 1.11
C ILE A 65 -9.29 -7.33 1.24
N ALA A 66 -10.07 -7.07 2.29
CA ALA A 66 -11.37 -7.73 2.48
C ALA A 66 -12.34 -7.37 1.34
N GLU A 67 -12.34 -6.12 0.90
CA GLU A 67 -13.15 -5.65 -0.23
C GLU A 67 -12.73 -6.29 -1.55
N MET A 68 -11.43 -6.34 -1.86
CA MET A 68 -10.94 -7.01 -3.08
C MET A 68 -11.34 -8.49 -3.12
N ARG A 69 -11.22 -9.19 -2.00
CA ARG A 69 -11.68 -10.58 -1.86
C ARG A 69 -13.20 -10.69 -2.04
N ALA A 70 -13.96 -9.75 -1.51
CA ALA A 70 -15.41 -9.72 -1.68
C ALA A 70 -15.81 -9.46 -3.15
N ILE A 71 -15.12 -8.59 -3.87
CA ILE A 71 -15.34 -8.36 -5.30
C ILE A 71 -15.05 -9.64 -6.09
N LEU A 72 -13.88 -10.25 -5.86
CA LEU A 72 -13.50 -11.54 -6.46
C LEU A 72 -14.58 -12.61 -6.24
N GLN A 73 -15.07 -12.75 -5.02
CA GLN A 73 -16.08 -13.76 -4.70
C GLN A 73 -17.44 -13.43 -5.32
N ARG A 74 -17.93 -12.19 -5.19
CA ARG A 74 -19.30 -11.82 -5.59
C ARG A 74 -19.46 -11.78 -7.10
N GLU A 75 -18.51 -11.19 -7.80
CA GLU A 75 -18.62 -10.86 -9.22
C GLU A 75 -17.86 -11.85 -10.11
N TYR A 76 -16.81 -12.49 -9.58
CA TYR A 76 -16.01 -13.44 -10.31
C TYR A 76 -16.13 -14.88 -9.81
N LYS A 77 -16.85 -15.14 -8.72
CA LYS A 77 -17.04 -16.48 -8.13
C LYS A 77 -15.71 -17.19 -7.88
N THR A 78 -14.70 -16.44 -7.46
CA THR A 78 -13.35 -16.96 -7.23
C THR A 78 -12.65 -16.22 -6.08
N GLY A 79 -11.54 -16.76 -5.62
CA GLY A 79 -10.63 -16.07 -4.70
C GLY A 79 -9.43 -15.45 -5.44
N PRO A 80 -8.48 -14.86 -4.70
CA PRO A 80 -7.24 -14.36 -5.29
C PRO A 80 -6.47 -15.49 -6.00
N SER A 81 -6.08 -15.26 -7.25
CA SER A 81 -5.28 -16.20 -8.04
C SER A 81 -3.91 -16.41 -7.39
N PRO A 82 -3.54 -17.65 -7.01
CA PRO A 82 -2.24 -17.95 -6.43
C PRO A 82 -1.07 -17.55 -7.34
N ALA A 83 -1.21 -17.79 -8.65
CA ALA A 83 -0.18 -17.44 -9.63
C ALA A 83 0.07 -15.93 -9.69
N GLN A 84 -0.99 -15.13 -9.71
CA GLN A 84 -0.88 -13.67 -9.74
C GLN A 84 -0.33 -13.10 -8.43
N ARG A 85 -0.72 -13.69 -7.29
CA ARG A 85 -0.13 -13.33 -6.00
C ARG A 85 1.35 -13.64 -5.94
N ASN A 86 1.76 -14.84 -6.37
CA ASN A 86 3.16 -15.23 -6.39
C ASN A 86 4.00 -14.31 -7.28
N LEU A 87 3.45 -13.86 -8.42
CA LEU A 87 4.12 -12.90 -9.29
C LEU A 87 4.37 -11.56 -8.56
N MET A 88 3.36 -11.02 -7.89
CA MET A 88 3.53 -9.79 -7.10
C MET A 88 4.51 -10.00 -5.93
N LYS A 89 4.43 -11.13 -5.24
CA LYS A 89 5.35 -11.48 -4.16
C LYS A 89 6.81 -11.53 -4.62
N GLN A 90 7.07 -12.06 -5.81
CA GLN A 90 8.41 -12.09 -6.41
C GLN A 90 8.92 -10.67 -6.71
N ASP A 91 8.06 -9.80 -7.24
CA ASP A 91 8.43 -8.40 -7.49
C ASP A 91 8.74 -7.67 -6.17
N MET A 92 8.03 -7.99 -5.08
CA MET A 92 8.20 -7.34 -3.77
C MET A 92 9.29 -7.98 -2.92
N HIS A 93 9.86 -9.10 -3.38
CA HIS A 93 10.68 -9.98 -2.54
C HIS A 93 11.83 -9.24 -1.85
N ALA A 94 12.58 -8.43 -2.60
CA ALA A 94 13.72 -7.69 -2.06
C ALA A 94 13.30 -6.71 -0.94
N MET A 95 12.22 -5.94 -1.13
CA MET A 95 11.75 -5.01 -0.10
C MET A 95 11.24 -5.76 1.15
N MET A 96 10.57 -6.88 0.96
CA MET A 96 10.00 -7.68 2.05
C MET A 96 11.06 -8.47 2.85
N ALA A 97 12.22 -8.75 2.23
CA ALA A 97 13.35 -9.38 2.91
C ALA A 97 14.13 -8.41 3.80
N MET A 98 14.00 -7.10 3.59
CA MET A 98 14.66 -6.09 4.42
C MET A 98 14.00 -6.02 5.79
N LYS A 99 14.81 -6.01 6.86
CA LYS A 99 14.31 -5.77 8.22
C LYS A 99 13.90 -4.30 8.35
N MET A 100 12.59 -4.02 8.33
CA MET A 100 12.06 -2.67 8.43
C MET A 100 12.27 -2.08 9.83
N THR A 101 13.22 -1.14 9.97
CA THR A 101 13.53 -0.52 11.28
C THR A 101 13.70 0.99 11.18
N GLY A 102 13.14 1.70 12.17
CA GLY A 102 13.26 3.16 12.31
C GLY A 102 12.35 3.96 11.39
N ASP A 103 12.10 5.20 11.79
CA ASP A 103 11.12 6.07 11.13
C ASP A 103 11.51 6.43 9.68
N ARG A 104 12.78 6.78 9.44
CA ARG A 104 13.27 7.16 8.11
C ARG A 104 13.14 6.03 7.09
N MET A 105 13.63 4.85 7.43
CA MET A 105 13.58 3.68 6.54
C MET A 105 12.14 3.31 6.19
N PHE A 106 11.24 3.31 7.18
CA PHE A 106 9.82 3.05 6.93
C PHE A 106 9.23 4.01 5.89
N LEU A 107 9.46 5.31 6.04
CA LEU A 107 8.96 6.31 5.10
C LEU A 107 9.60 6.18 3.71
N GLU A 108 10.92 6.02 3.64
CA GLU A 108 11.67 5.88 2.39
C GLU A 108 11.26 4.64 1.60
N MET A 109 10.89 3.56 2.28
CA MET A 109 10.42 2.31 1.66
C MET A 109 8.93 2.32 1.34
N MET A 110 8.10 2.99 2.16
CA MET A 110 6.66 3.04 1.92
C MET A 110 6.28 3.99 0.76
N ILE A 111 7.09 5.02 0.47
CA ILE A 111 6.86 5.89 -0.69
C ILE A 111 6.87 5.13 -2.03
N PRO A 112 7.95 4.42 -2.42
CA PRO A 112 7.95 3.62 -3.64
C PRO A 112 6.94 2.48 -3.56
N HIS A 113 6.67 1.95 -2.35
CA HIS A 113 5.58 0.99 -2.12
C HIS A 113 4.23 1.53 -2.64
N HIS A 114 3.81 2.67 -2.12
CA HIS A 114 2.57 3.32 -2.49
C HIS A 114 2.52 3.76 -3.95
N GLN A 115 3.66 4.17 -4.51
CA GLN A 115 3.72 4.54 -5.93
C GLN A 115 3.39 3.35 -6.85
N GLY A 116 3.81 2.13 -6.49
CA GLY A 116 3.46 0.90 -7.23
C GLY A 116 1.96 0.66 -7.26
N ALA A 117 1.29 0.74 -6.11
CA ALA A 117 -0.16 0.59 -6.02
C ALA A 117 -0.92 1.71 -6.77
N ASN A 118 -0.42 2.95 -6.76
CA ASN A 118 -0.99 4.04 -7.55
C ASN A 118 -0.91 3.74 -9.07
N ASP A 119 0.22 3.24 -9.54
CA ASP A 119 0.42 2.92 -10.96
C ASP A 119 -0.48 1.75 -11.41
N MET A 120 -0.60 0.70 -10.59
CA MET A 120 -1.55 -0.40 -10.82
C MET A 120 -3.01 0.09 -10.85
N SER A 121 -3.40 0.95 -9.91
CA SER A 121 -4.75 1.51 -9.84
C SER A 121 -5.05 2.38 -11.06
N ARG A 122 -4.09 3.18 -11.55
CA ARG A 122 -4.26 3.94 -12.81
C ARG A 122 -4.49 3.02 -14.00
N LEU A 123 -3.78 1.90 -14.07
CA LEU A 123 -4.00 0.89 -15.11
C LEU A 123 -5.41 0.27 -15.00
N ALA A 124 -5.91 0.02 -13.79
CA ALA A 124 -7.27 -0.46 -13.57
C ALA A 124 -8.33 0.55 -14.07
N LEU A 125 -8.11 1.85 -13.87
CA LEU A 125 -9.00 2.88 -14.42
C LEU A 125 -9.00 2.95 -15.96
N GLN A 126 -7.96 2.47 -16.61
CA GLN A 126 -7.89 2.40 -18.08
C GLN A 126 -8.53 1.12 -18.62
N LYS A 127 -8.32 -0.02 -17.94
CA LYS A 127 -8.62 -1.35 -18.50
C LYS A 127 -9.88 -2.01 -17.94
N SER A 128 -10.28 -1.69 -16.71
CA SER A 128 -11.48 -2.25 -16.10
C SER A 128 -12.72 -1.43 -16.43
N LYS A 129 -13.79 -2.11 -16.86
CA LYS A 129 -15.14 -1.55 -16.99
C LYS A 129 -15.97 -1.74 -15.72
N ASN A 130 -15.46 -2.49 -14.75
CA ASN A 130 -16.20 -2.82 -13.54
C ASN A 130 -16.27 -1.61 -12.58
N PRO A 131 -17.48 -1.11 -12.23
CA PRO A 131 -17.61 0.10 -11.43
C PRO A 131 -17.02 -0.04 -10.02
N ARG A 132 -17.07 -1.24 -9.40
CA ARG A 132 -16.49 -1.46 -8.06
C ARG A 132 -14.97 -1.41 -8.09
N ILE A 133 -14.36 -2.04 -9.09
CA ILE A 133 -12.89 -2.02 -9.26
C ILE A 133 -12.41 -0.59 -9.52
N ARG A 134 -13.11 0.15 -10.37
CA ARG A 134 -12.78 1.55 -10.67
C ARG A 134 -12.92 2.45 -9.44
N ALA A 135 -13.98 2.30 -8.66
CA ALA A 135 -14.19 3.05 -7.42
C ALA A 135 -13.10 2.73 -6.37
N LEU A 136 -12.75 1.45 -6.19
CA LEU A 136 -11.65 1.02 -5.34
C LEU A 136 -10.32 1.66 -5.80
N ALA A 137 -9.99 1.58 -7.08
CA ALA A 137 -8.77 2.14 -7.64
C ALA A 137 -8.66 3.67 -7.41
N GLN A 138 -9.76 4.41 -7.58
CA GLN A 138 -9.81 5.84 -7.27
C GLN A 138 -9.54 6.14 -5.79
N ARG A 139 -10.13 5.36 -4.88
CA ARG A 139 -9.91 5.52 -3.44
C ARG A 139 -8.47 5.22 -3.04
N ILE A 140 -7.88 4.14 -3.56
CA ILE A 140 -6.47 3.80 -3.35
C ILE A 140 -5.58 4.97 -3.80
N ILE A 141 -5.78 5.47 -5.03
CA ILE A 141 -4.99 6.60 -5.57
C ILE A 141 -5.10 7.83 -4.66
N LYS A 142 -6.33 8.18 -4.25
CA LYS A 142 -6.56 9.36 -3.40
C LYS A 142 -5.86 9.23 -2.06
N ALA A 143 -6.06 8.11 -1.36
CA ALA A 143 -5.49 7.88 -0.04
C ALA A 143 -3.96 7.82 -0.10
N GLN A 144 -3.40 6.97 -0.96
CA GLN A 144 -1.96 6.75 -1.00
C GLN A 144 -1.20 7.95 -1.57
N THR A 145 -1.80 8.77 -2.45
CA THR A 145 -1.19 10.05 -2.87
C THR A 145 -1.11 11.04 -1.72
N ALA A 146 -2.12 11.09 -0.84
CA ALA A 146 -2.07 11.94 0.35
C ALA A 146 -0.99 11.45 1.32
N GLU A 147 -0.91 10.14 1.57
CA GLU A 147 0.11 9.54 2.43
C GLU A 147 1.54 9.77 1.90
N ILE A 148 1.77 9.65 0.58
CA ILE A 148 3.08 9.97 -0.01
C ILE A 148 3.48 11.42 0.29
N LYS A 149 2.55 12.38 0.16
CA LYS A 149 2.83 13.79 0.47
C LYS A 149 3.20 13.98 1.94
N ASP A 150 2.47 13.32 2.84
CA ASP A 150 2.76 13.34 4.28
C ASP A 150 4.13 12.72 4.59
N PHE A 151 4.48 11.58 3.97
CA PHE A 151 5.76 10.92 4.16
C PHE A 151 6.92 11.79 3.67
N GLN A 152 6.78 12.40 2.50
CA GLN A 152 7.75 13.35 1.97
C GLN A 152 7.89 14.58 2.90
N SER A 153 6.80 15.07 3.47
CA SER A 153 6.85 16.16 4.45
C SER A 153 7.55 15.74 5.74
N LEU A 154 7.30 14.54 6.24
CA LEU A 154 7.93 13.99 7.44
C LEU A 154 9.43 13.79 7.23
N LEU A 155 9.86 13.31 6.06
CA LEU A 155 11.28 13.16 5.70
C LEU A 155 12.04 14.49 5.65
N ARG A 156 11.36 15.59 5.34
CA ARG A 156 11.94 16.95 5.38
C ARG A 156 11.85 17.60 6.77
N SER A 157 11.09 17.03 7.70
CA SER A 157 10.88 17.64 9.02
C SER A 157 12.11 17.48 9.91
N ARG A 158 12.44 18.55 10.66
CA ARG A 158 13.54 18.53 11.66
C ARG A 158 13.25 17.54 12.79
N ASP A 159 11.98 17.28 13.08
CA ASP A 159 11.53 16.34 14.11
C ASP A 159 11.96 14.90 13.82
N LEU A 160 11.99 14.49 12.55
CA LEU A 160 12.49 13.18 12.15
C LEU A 160 14.03 13.09 12.27
N ALA A 161 14.73 14.22 12.04
CA ALA A 161 16.19 14.31 12.12
C ALA A 161 16.71 14.34 13.58
N ALA A 162 15.91 14.84 14.52
CA ALA A 162 16.32 15.01 15.92
C ALA A 162 16.01 13.79 16.82
N GLY A 163 15.32 12.76 16.31
CA GLY A 163 14.87 11.61 17.12
C GLY A 163 13.95 11.98 18.30
N ARG A 164 13.43 13.22 18.34
CA ARG A 164 12.65 13.75 19.45
C ARG A 164 11.20 13.32 19.34
N VAL A 165 10.69 12.77 20.43
CA VAL A 165 9.25 12.61 20.65
C VAL A 165 8.68 14.02 20.88
N PRO A 166 7.67 14.48 20.12
CA PRO A 166 7.03 15.75 20.43
C PRO A 166 6.39 15.66 21.82
N ALA A 167 6.62 16.68 22.66
CA ALA A 167 6.02 16.76 23.98
C ALA A 167 4.48 16.70 23.88
N PRO A 168 3.78 16.08 24.84
CA PRO A 168 2.33 16.12 24.87
C PRO A 168 1.88 17.58 24.90
N SER A 169 0.95 17.95 24.01
CA SER A 169 0.32 19.26 24.02
C SER A 169 -0.27 19.51 25.40
N ALA A 170 0.18 20.59 26.04
CA ALA A 170 -0.41 21.07 27.27
C ALA A 170 -1.91 21.28 27.01
N ARG A 171 -2.75 20.52 27.74
CA ARG A 171 -4.15 20.89 27.88
C ARG A 171 -4.16 22.21 28.64
N THR A 172 -4.53 23.28 27.96
CA THR A 172 -4.99 24.49 28.63
C THR A 172 -6.31 24.12 29.29
N SER A 173 -6.28 23.88 30.59
CA SER A 173 -7.48 23.98 31.41
C SER A 173 -7.76 25.46 31.61
N LEU A 174 -8.97 25.88 31.29
CA LEU A 174 -9.57 27.13 31.77
C LEU A 174 -9.76 27.06 33.28
#